data_AF-A0A947D601-F1
#
_entry.id   AF-A0A947D601-F1
#
_cell.length_a   1.000
_cell.length_b   1.000
_cell.length_c   1.000
_cell.angle_alpha   90.00
_cell.angle_beta   90.00
_cell.angle_gamma   90.00
#
_symmetry.space_group_name_H-M   'P 1'
#
loop_
_entity.id
_entity.type
_entity.pdbx_description
1 polymer ?
#
loop_
_entity_poly.entity_id
_entity_poly.type
_entity_poly.pdbx_seq_one_letter_code
_entity_poly.pdbx_strand_id
1 'polypeptide(L)' 'MDPVRQREIARKGGESVPHEKRSFSLNPELAAAAGRKGGQSVPDEKRSFSRSRELAATAGRKGGQASDRTRET' A
#
# COMPACT_ATOMS: atom_id res chain seq x y z
N MET A 1 3.02 -7.25 23.58
CA MET A 1 3.52 -6.08 22.82
C MET A 1 2.32 -5.18 22.56
N ASP A 2 2.45 -3.87 22.79
CA ASP A 2 1.35 -2.93 22.55
C ASP A 2 1.15 -2.70 21.02
N PRO A 3 -0.08 -2.74 20.48
CA PRO A 3 -0.35 -2.59 19.05
C PRO A 3 0.07 -1.23 18.48
N VAL A 4 -0.06 -0.16 19.27
CA VAL A 4 0.38 1.19 18.90
C VAL A 4 1.90 1.20 18.79
N ARG A 5 2.59 0.61 19.78
CA ARG A 5 4.05 0.50 19.76
C ARG A 5 4.56 -0.33 18.57
N GLN A 6 3.89 -1.42 18.22
CA GLN A 6 4.23 -2.22 17.04
C GLN A 6 4.10 -1.42 15.74
N ARG A 7 3.01 -0.65 15.61
CA ARG A 7 2.75 0.19 14.44
C ARG A 7 3.79 1.30 14.31
N GLU A 8 4.17 1.92 15.42
CA GLU A 8 5.21 2.94 15.45
C GLU A 8 6.59 2.40 15.03
N ILE A 9 6.94 1.19 15.49
CA ILE A 9 8.18 0.52 15.08
C ILE A 9 8.16 0.21 13.58
N ALA A 10 7.05 -0.33 13.05
CA ALA A 10 6.90 -0.61 11.63
C ALA A 10 6.97 0.66 10.77
N ARG A 11 6.36 1.76 11.24
CA ARG A 11 6.40 3.07 10.60
C ARG A 11 7.83 3.62 10.55
N LYS A 12 8.51 3.70 11.69
CA LYS A 12 9.90 4.19 11.76
C LYS A 12 10.86 3.33 10.93
N GLY A 13 10.69 2.00 10.97
CA GLY A 13 11.47 1.08 10.15
C GLY A 13 11.29 1.37 8.65
N GLY A 14 10.05 1.52 8.18
CA GLY A 14 9.76 1.86 6.78
C GLY A 14 10.22 3.26 6.36
N GLU A 15 10.15 4.25 7.25
CA GLU A 15 10.62 5.62 6.99
C GLU A 15 12.14 5.69 6.87
N SER A 16 12.89 4.88 7.63
CA SER A 16 14.36 4.84 7.59
C SER A 16 14.94 4.31 6.28
N VAL A 17 14.13 3.61 5.46
CA VAL A 17 14.54 3.11 4.15
C VAL A 17 14.21 4.17 3.08
N PRO A 18 15.21 4.67 2.32
CA PRO A 18 15.00 5.58 1.20
C PRO A 18 13.96 5.02 0.23
N HIS A 19 13.15 5.89 -0.37
CA HIS A 19 12.01 5.48 -1.20
C HIS A 19 12.40 4.46 -2.28
N GLU A 20 13.50 4.71 -2.99
CA GLU A 20 14.07 3.85 -4.04
C GLU A 20 14.50 2.45 -3.54
N LYS A 21 14.83 2.30 -2.26
CA LYS A 21 15.31 1.03 -1.66
C LYS A 21 14.21 0.27 -0.92
N ARG A 22 12.98 0.78 -0.89
CA ARG A 22 11.86 0.08 -0.26
C ARG A 22 11.49 -1.15 -1.08
N SER A 23 11.14 -2.25 -0.42
CA SER A 23 10.78 -3.51 -1.10
C SER A 23 9.65 -3.36 -2.12
N PHE A 24 8.72 -2.43 -1.87
CA PHE A 24 7.63 -2.08 -2.79
C PHE A 24 8.08 -1.35 -4.06
N SER A 25 9.18 -0.60 -3.97
CA SER A 25 9.78 0.15 -5.09
C SER A 25 10.67 -0.75 -5.95
N LEU A 26 11.31 -1.75 -5.34
CA LEU A 26 12.25 -2.65 -6.02
C LEU A 26 11.57 -3.80 -6.75
N ASN A 27 10.42 -4.27 -6.26
CA ASN A 27 9.71 -5.41 -6.85
C ASN A 27 8.20 -5.10 -7.03
N PRO A 28 7.79 -4.72 -8.25
CA PRO A 28 6.39 -4.44 -8.58
C PRO A 28 5.46 -5.63 -8.33
N GLU A 29 5.92 -6.87 -8.51
CA GLU A 29 5.11 -8.06 -8.25
C GLU A 29 4.85 -8.25 -6.76
N LEU A 30 5.87 -8.02 -5.92
CA LEU A 30 5.73 -8.06 -4.47
C LEU A 30 4.77 -6.98 -3.99
N ALA A 31 4.86 -5.76 -4.55
CA ALA A 31 3.95 -4.67 -4.24
C ALA A 31 2.51 -4.99 -4.63
N ALA A 32 2.30 -5.55 -5.84
CA ALA A 32 1.00 -5.98 -6.30
C ALA A 32 0.43 -7.12 -5.45
N ALA A 33 1.26 -8.11 -5.08
CA ALA A 33 0.84 -9.22 -4.23
C ALA A 33 0.44 -8.74 -2.82
N ALA A 34 1.22 -7.86 -2.21
CA ALA A 34 0.91 -7.26 -0.92
C ALA A 34 -0.37 -6.39 -0.99
N GLY A 35 -0.54 -5.61 -2.05
CA GLY A 35 -1.76 -4.84 -2.30
C GLY A 35 -3.00 -5.73 -2.43
N ARG A 36 -2.91 -6.81 -3.22
CA ARG A 36 -3.99 -7.81 -3.35
C ARG A 36 -4.32 -8.46 -2.01
N LYS A 37 -3.31 -8.93 -1.27
CA LYS A 37 -3.50 -9.55 0.05
C LYS A 37 -4.16 -8.58 1.03
N GLY A 38 -3.70 -7.33 1.06
CA GLY A 38 -4.30 -6.28 1.89
C GLY A 38 -5.78 -6.02 1.55
N GLY A 39 -6.13 -6.01 0.27
CA GLY A 39 -7.51 -5.86 -0.18
C GLY A 39 -8.39 -7.08 0.15
N GLN A 40 -7.85 -8.30 0.07
CA GLN A 40 -8.57 -9.52 0.40
C GLN A 40 -8.90 -9.63 1.89
N SER A 41 -8.02 -9.14 2.77
CA SER A 41 -8.27 -9.09 4.22
C SER A 41 -9.40 -8.13 4.63
N VAL A 42 -9.88 -7.30 3.72
CA VAL A 42 -11.05 -6.43 3.95
C VAL A 42 -12.31 -7.22 3.61
N PRO A 43 -13.32 -7.28 4.53
CA PRO A 43 -14.61 -7.89 4.26
C PRO A 43 -15.26 -7.30 3.00
N ASP A 44 -15.95 -8.12 2.21
CA ASP A 44 -16.47 -7.73 0.89
C ASP A 44 -17.29 -6.42 0.93
N GLU A 45 -18.18 -6.27 1.91
CA GLU A 45 -19.02 -5.08 2.13
C GLU A 45 -18.22 -3.80 2.38
N LYS A 46 -17.02 -3.94 2.95
CA LYS A 46 -16.14 -2.81 3.32
C LYS A 46 -15.12 -2.48 2.24
N ARG A 47 -15.07 -3.25 1.14
CA ARG A 47 -14.14 -2.99 0.04
C ARG A 47 -14.56 -1.75 -0.74
N SER A 48 -13.57 -1.07 -1.30
CA SER A 48 -13.77 0.17 -2.04
C SER A 48 -14.79 0.05 -3.17
N PHE A 49 -14.74 -1.05 -3.93
CA PHE A 49 -15.62 -1.34 -5.06
C PHE A 49 -17.06 -1.67 -4.66
N SER A 50 -17.26 -2.26 -3.47
CA SER A 50 -18.59 -2.51 -2.91
C SER A 50 -19.22 -1.24 -2.33
N ARG A 51 -18.39 -0.28 -1.90
CA ARG A 51 -18.84 0.96 -1.25
C ARG A 51 -19.14 2.08 -2.24
N SER A 52 -18.25 2.36 -3.20
CA SER A 52 -18.44 3.40 -4.22
C SER A 52 -17.43 3.27 -5.35
N ARG A 53 -17.91 3.44 -6.59
CA ARG A 53 -17.06 3.47 -7.80
C ARG A 53 -16.00 4.59 -7.73
N GLU A 54 -16.34 5.74 -7.17
CA GLU A 54 -15.41 6.87 -7.02
C GLU A 54 -14.30 6.55 -6.01
N LEU A 55 -14.65 5.90 -4.90
CA LEU A 55 -13.69 5.51 -3.87
C LEU A 55 -12.73 4.42 -4.39
N ALA A 56 -13.24 3.48 -5.19
CA ALA A 56 -12.43 2.50 -5.91
C ALA A 56 -11.47 3.18 -6.91
N ALA A 57 -11.96 4.12 -7.72
CA ALA A 57 -11.14 4.84 -8.68
C ALA A 57 -10.03 5.66 -8.00
N THR A 58 -10.36 6.33 -6.89
CA THR A 58 -9.40 7.13 -6.12
C THR A 58 -8.33 6.25 -5.47
N ALA A 59 -8.72 5.11 -4.89
CA ALA A 59 -7.77 4.14 -4.34
C ALA A 59 -6.86 3.55 -5.42
N GLY A 60 -7.42 3.20 -6.58
CA GLY A 60 -6.66 2.72 -7.74
C GLY A 60 -5.66 3.76 -8.25
N ARG A 61 -6.10 5.01 -8.42
CA ARG A 61 -5.24 6.12 -8.86
C ARG A 61 -4.09 6.36 -7.88
N LYS A 62 -4.38 6.38 -6.56
CA LYS A 62 -3.34 6.53 -5.54
C LYS A 62 -2.33 5.38 -5.57
N GLY A 63 -2.80 4.15 -5.81
CA GLY A 63 -1.93 2.99 -5.99
C GLY A 63 -1.01 3.14 -7.21
N GLY A 64 -1.56 3.54 -8.36
CA GLY A 64 -0.79 3.79 -9.58
C GLY A 64 0.23 4.92 -9.44
N GLN A 65 -0.17 6.06 -8.86
CA GLN A 65 0.73 7.20 -8.62
C GLN A 65 1.91 6.85 -7.71
N ALA A 66 1.71 5.95 -6.74
CA ALA A 66 2.80 5.46 -5.89
C ALA A 66 3.82 4.62 -6.67
N SER A 67 3.40 3.98 -7.77
CA SER A 67 4.26 3.22 -8.68
C SER A 67 4.92 4.12 -9.74
N ASP A 68 4.21 5.14 -10.24
CA ASP A 68 4.76 6.06 -11.25
C ASP A 68 5.87 6.96 -10.69
N ARG A 69 5.73 7.42 -9.45
CA ARG A 69 6.74 8.29 -8.80
C ARG A 69 8.09 7.58 -8.59
N THR A 70 8.14 6.25 -8.71
CA THR A 70 9.35 5.43 -8.62
C THR A 70 10.04 5.26 -9.98
N ARG A 71 9.39 5.63 -11.09
CA ARG A 71 9.86 5.40 -12.46
C ARG A 71 10.55 6.62 -13.08
N GLU A 72 10.53 7.77 -12.41
CA GLU A 72 10.96 9.08 -12.92
C GLU A 72 12.30 9.57 -12.33
N THR A 73 13.04 8.71 -11.62
CA THR A 73 14.40 8.94 -11.10
C THR A 73 15.32 7.81 -11.51
#